data_AF-A0A662BQV0-F1
#
_entry.id   AF-A0A662BQV0-F1
#
_cell.length_a   1.000
_cell.length_b   1.000
_cell.length_c   1.000
_cell.angle_alpha   90.00
_cell.angle_beta   90.00
_cell.angle_gamma   90.00
#
_symmetry.space_group_name_H-M   'P 1'
#
loop_
_entity.id
_entity.type
_entity.pdbx_description
1 polymer ?
#
loop_
_entity_poly.entity_id
_entity_poly.type
_entity_poly.pdbx_seq_one_letter_code
_entity_poly.pdbx_strand_id
1 'polypeptide(L)'
;MHKAALMNKFSDTILQQIMEFQYDRNTAGLLKFADHRNGAYRMQVAKAFASVQDTLAITKLAGLLKDKDPAIRVAAAFALGQTAHVNGAEFLYLQFLKEKNNLVKKQMLEAIGKCGDEKALQRIIELDIPYGNDDVLDGKAMAFARFSINGVFNKAALEEVIKIIGSKKISGRVKYSASIALTRMPLELSDLQLEMLISAFQLERSLNTKLNIVLAAGKNKSKKSKAFLISVFENSEDYRLRINALSSLTKFDYKLVYEAYYTALYDSSINVAIRASEYFLQNGQGKDAGEYYNYSNKTDNWRVVANLLTAAIKYSDDKERFSELIINKFNVSQNNYEKAWLLKALGGDLSNLKFVKDEVLSTEVAIIRSMGIEALSAMRAHNEFEEYYKEYKLTENRDLNDEFARIFKEAILSGDVALISIASTAIRNPKFKLKNYYENTAFLDSAQANCKLPKQIEAYLELQKVIDFINETKTAQMPEFNYKELNWSQIVKIKADQKIEVISSKGNFTIQLNVEDNPATVATFIELINRGFYKNKYIHRVVPNFVIQDGCRRGDGWGSPGFSIRSECYNSYYQEGSV
;
A
#
# COMPACT_ATOMS: atom_id res chain seq x y z
N MET A 1 -44.14 4.55 0.47
CA MET A 1 -43.79 3.72 1.64
C MET A 1 -42.38 4.06 2.07
N HIS A 2 -42.21 4.82 3.16
CA HIS A 2 -40.89 5.02 3.76
C HIS A 2 -40.38 3.66 4.24
N LYS A 3 -39.31 3.14 3.61
CA LYS A 3 -38.54 2.02 4.15
C LYS A 3 -38.06 2.48 5.53
N ALA A 4 -38.58 1.88 6.60
CA ALA A 4 -38.06 2.14 7.94
C ALA A 4 -36.55 1.90 7.90
N ALA A 5 -35.77 2.89 8.33
CA ALA A 5 -34.31 2.76 8.35
C ALA A 5 -33.95 1.54 9.22
N LEU A 6 -33.18 0.61 8.67
CA LEU A 6 -32.75 -0.58 9.40
C LEU A 6 -31.73 -0.14 10.45
N MET A 7 -32.13 -0.15 11.73
CA MET A 7 -31.18 0.07 12.83
C MET A 7 -30.19 -1.09 12.89
N ASN A 8 -28.97 -0.83 13.36
CA ASN A 8 -27.95 -1.86 13.43
C ASN A 8 -28.25 -2.94 14.48
N LYS A 9 -27.61 -4.10 14.36
CA LYS A 9 -27.84 -5.26 15.25
C LYS A 9 -27.38 -5.07 16.70
N PHE A 10 -26.65 -4.01 17.03
CA PHE A 10 -26.02 -3.83 18.33
C PHE A 10 -26.95 -3.32 19.43
N SER A 11 -28.28 -3.35 19.22
CA SER A 11 -29.24 -3.33 20.34
C SER A 11 -29.17 -4.60 21.20
N ASP A 12 -28.61 -5.69 20.66
CA ASP A 12 -28.34 -6.94 21.38
C ASP A 12 -27.07 -6.80 22.24
N THR A 13 -27.22 -6.90 23.57
CA THR A 13 -26.13 -6.74 24.54
C THR A 13 -25.10 -7.88 24.48
N ILE A 14 -25.47 -9.08 24.03
CA ILE A 14 -24.52 -10.18 23.87
C ILE A 14 -23.61 -9.91 22.67
N LEU A 15 -24.15 -9.35 21.59
CA LEU A 15 -23.33 -8.91 20.45
C LEU A 15 -22.38 -7.78 20.83
N GLN A 16 -22.82 -6.83 21.68
CA GLN A 16 -21.93 -5.80 22.23
C GLN A 16 -20.76 -6.43 23.00
N GLN A 17 -21.05 -7.37 23.90
CA GLN A 17 -20.03 -8.04 24.70
C GLN A 17 -19.03 -8.84 23.85
N ILE A 18 -19.50 -9.54 22.81
CA ILE A 18 -18.61 -10.23 21.86
C ILE A 18 -17.70 -9.22 21.13
N MET A 19 -18.24 -8.07 20.74
CA MET A 19 -17.48 -7.00 20.09
C MET A 19 -16.46 -6.33 21.02
N GLU A 20 -16.78 -6.17 22.30
CA GLU A 20 -15.83 -5.71 23.32
C GLU A 20 -14.66 -6.70 23.44
N PHE A 21 -14.94 -8.00 23.57
CA PHE A 21 -13.86 -9.00 23.59
C PHE A 21 -13.05 -9.04 22.29
N GLN A 22 -13.68 -8.81 21.12
CA GLN A 22 -12.96 -8.65 19.86
C GLN A 22 -12.01 -7.45 19.89
N TYR A 23 -12.52 -6.30 20.36
CA TYR A 23 -11.80 -5.03 20.41
C TYR A 23 -10.67 -5.05 21.45
N ASP A 24 -10.84 -5.77 22.55
CA ASP A 24 -9.82 -5.94 23.59
C ASP A 24 -8.85 -7.08 23.28
N ARG A 25 -9.03 -7.79 22.16
CA ARG A 25 -8.26 -8.99 21.79
C ARG A 25 -8.33 -10.10 22.86
N ASN A 26 -9.48 -10.24 23.51
CA ASN A 26 -9.70 -11.18 24.61
C ASN A 26 -10.23 -12.55 24.13
N THR A 27 -9.31 -13.45 23.80
CA THR A 27 -9.63 -14.82 23.35
C THR A 27 -10.44 -15.61 24.37
N ALA A 28 -10.09 -15.55 25.66
CA ALA A 28 -10.77 -16.30 26.70
C ALA A 28 -12.24 -15.85 26.87
N GLY A 29 -12.52 -14.56 26.73
CA GLY A 29 -13.87 -14.00 26.71
C GLY A 29 -14.69 -14.51 25.52
N LEU A 30 -14.12 -14.45 24.31
CA LEU A 30 -14.78 -14.93 23.08
C LEU A 30 -15.12 -16.43 23.13
N LEU A 31 -14.21 -17.26 23.67
CA LEU A 31 -14.41 -18.71 23.74
C LEU A 31 -15.67 -19.11 24.53
N LYS A 32 -16.11 -18.29 25.50
CA LYS A 32 -17.33 -18.54 26.28
C LYS A 32 -18.61 -18.57 25.42
N PHE A 33 -18.59 -17.90 24.27
CA PHE A 33 -19.75 -17.79 23.37
C PHE A 33 -19.65 -18.72 22.15
N ALA A 34 -18.52 -19.42 21.96
CA ALA A 34 -18.26 -20.21 20.77
C ALA A 34 -19.16 -21.45 20.64
N ASP A 35 -19.75 -21.93 21.75
CA ASP A 35 -20.73 -23.04 21.79
C ASP A 35 -22.16 -22.58 22.08
N HIS A 36 -22.42 -21.28 21.98
CA HIS A 36 -23.73 -20.73 22.33
C HIS A 36 -24.86 -21.33 21.46
N ARG A 37 -26.05 -21.56 22.03
CA ARG A 37 -27.19 -22.17 21.30
C ARG A 37 -27.65 -21.33 20.10
N ASN A 38 -27.63 -20.01 20.25
CA ASN A 38 -27.92 -19.05 19.18
C ASN A 38 -26.79 -19.02 18.14
N GLY A 39 -27.11 -19.33 16.87
CA GLY A 39 -26.15 -19.35 15.76
C GLY A 39 -25.57 -17.97 15.43
N ALA A 40 -26.31 -16.89 15.65
CA ALA A 40 -25.82 -15.53 15.41
C ALA A 40 -24.61 -15.19 16.28
N TYR A 41 -24.59 -15.65 17.54
CA TYR A 41 -23.48 -15.42 18.45
C TYR A 41 -22.26 -16.26 18.08
N ARG A 42 -22.46 -17.55 17.72
CA ARG A 42 -21.36 -18.38 17.22
C ARG A 42 -20.73 -17.79 15.95
N MET A 43 -21.56 -17.28 15.04
CA MET A 43 -21.09 -16.58 13.84
C MET A 43 -20.30 -15.32 14.19
N GLN A 44 -20.80 -14.49 15.11
CA GLN A 44 -20.10 -13.26 15.52
C GLN A 44 -18.78 -13.57 16.23
N VAL A 45 -18.71 -14.64 17.04
CA VAL A 45 -17.48 -15.13 17.67
C VAL A 45 -16.47 -15.58 16.61
N ALA A 46 -16.90 -16.33 15.59
CA ALA A 46 -16.02 -16.73 14.51
C ALA A 46 -15.47 -15.50 13.75
N LYS A 47 -16.32 -14.51 13.44
CA LYS A 47 -15.88 -13.23 12.86
C LYS A 47 -14.90 -12.49 13.77
N ALA A 48 -15.15 -12.46 15.08
CA ALA A 48 -14.28 -11.82 16.05
C ALA A 48 -12.88 -12.42 16.06
N PHE A 49 -12.76 -13.75 16.01
CA PHE A 49 -11.46 -14.40 15.92
C PHE A 49 -10.68 -14.06 14.64
N ALA A 50 -11.34 -13.66 13.56
CA ALA A 50 -10.64 -13.15 12.36
C ALA A 50 -9.92 -11.83 12.61
N SER A 51 -10.43 -11.01 13.55
CA SER A 51 -9.77 -9.78 14.00
C SER A 51 -8.73 -10.06 15.07
N VAL A 52 -9.02 -10.97 16.01
CA VAL A 52 -8.11 -11.31 17.13
C VAL A 52 -6.88 -12.08 16.66
N GLN A 53 -7.05 -13.01 15.71
CA GLN A 53 -5.97 -13.79 15.08
C GLN A 53 -5.11 -14.64 16.03
N ASP A 54 -5.62 -14.90 17.24
CA ASP A 54 -4.94 -15.73 18.23
C ASP A 54 -4.99 -17.22 17.84
N THR A 55 -3.82 -17.87 17.84
CA THR A 55 -3.66 -19.28 17.48
C THR A 55 -4.35 -20.22 18.47
N LEU A 56 -4.59 -19.80 19.71
CA LEU A 56 -5.35 -20.56 20.71
C LEU A 56 -6.80 -20.85 20.25
N ALA A 57 -7.35 -20.04 19.34
CA ALA A 57 -8.69 -20.24 18.81
C ALA A 57 -8.78 -21.31 17.71
N ILE A 58 -7.66 -21.80 17.16
CA ILE A 58 -7.65 -22.70 15.99
C ILE A 58 -8.48 -23.95 16.21
N THR A 59 -8.30 -24.65 17.34
CA THR A 59 -9.04 -25.88 17.65
C THR A 59 -10.54 -25.61 17.76
N LYS A 60 -10.92 -24.48 18.36
CA LYS A 60 -12.33 -24.09 18.49
C LYS A 60 -12.96 -23.77 17.13
N LEU A 61 -12.25 -22.99 16.30
CA LEU A 61 -12.68 -22.66 14.95
C LEU A 61 -12.80 -23.91 14.07
N ALA A 62 -11.88 -24.88 14.20
CA ALA A 62 -11.97 -26.16 13.51
C ALA A 62 -13.23 -26.97 13.91
N GLY A 63 -13.70 -26.82 15.15
CA GLY A 63 -15.02 -27.32 15.56
C GLY A 63 -16.17 -26.64 14.83
N LEU A 64 -16.12 -25.30 14.69
CA LEU A 64 -17.14 -24.53 13.98
C LEU A 64 -17.19 -24.79 12.46
N LEU A 65 -16.12 -25.32 11.86
CA LEU A 65 -16.15 -25.84 10.49
C LEU A 65 -17.12 -27.02 10.29
N LYS A 66 -17.68 -27.57 11.37
CA LYS A 66 -18.68 -28.65 11.34
C LYS A 66 -20.08 -28.18 11.76
N ASP A 67 -20.28 -26.88 11.95
CA ASP A 67 -21.58 -26.32 12.32
C ASP A 67 -22.64 -26.65 11.25
N LYS A 68 -23.89 -26.84 11.69
CA LYS A 68 -25.03 -27.08 10.79
C LYS A 68 -25.26 -25.92 9.83
N ASP A 69 -25.00 -24.69 10.27
CA ASP A 69 -25.20 -23.48 9.47
C ASP A 69 -23.98 -23.22 8.57
N PRO A 70 -24.15 -23.20 7.23
CA PRO A 70 -23.07 -22.87 6.31
C PRO A 70 -22.43 -21.50 6.56
N ALA A 71 -23.19 -20.50 7.01
CA ALA A 71 -22.66 -19.16 7.27
C ALA A 71 -21.64 -19.15 8.41
N ILE A 72 -21.87 -19.97 9.45
CA ILE A 72 -20.91 -20.17 10.56
C ILE A 72 -19.65 -20.87 10.04
N ARG A 73 -19.81 -21.88 9.17
CA ARG A 73 -18.65 -22.57 8.56
C ARG A 73 -17.81 -21.62 7.69
N VAL A 74 -18.44 -20.72 6.93
CA VAL A 74 -17.74 -19.66 6.18
C VAL A 74 -16.98 -18.73 7.12
N ALA A 75 -17.62 -18.24 8.19
CA ALA A 75 -16.97 -17.36 9.16
C ALA A 75 -15.78 -18.03 9.85
N ALA A 76 -15.92 -19.31 10.23
CA ALA A 76 -14.84 -20.09 10.84
C ALA A 76 -13.69 -20.33 9.86
N ALA A 77 -13.99 -20.65 8.59
CA ALA A 77 -12.97 -20.82 7.56
C ALA A 77 -12.21 -19.51 7.28
N PHE A 78 -12.94 -18.39 7.18
CA PHE A 78 -12.32 -17.07 7.03
C PHE A 78 -11.38 -16.74 8.20
N ALA A 79 -11.83 -16.97 9.44
CA ALA A 79 -11.05 -16.71 10.65
C ALA A 79 -9.78 -17.58 10.71
N LEU A 80 -9.87 -18.88 10.42
CA LEU A 80 -8.69 -19.75 10.31
C LEU A 80 -7.71 -19.26 9.24
N GLY A 81 -8.20 -18.72 8.13
CA GLY A 81 -7.33 -18.08 7.15
C GLY A 81 -6.65 -16.81 7.67
N GLN A 82 -7.29 -16.05 8.56
CA GLN A 82 -6.71 -14.84 9.17
C GLN A 82 -5.70 -15.14 10.29
N THR A 83 -5.75 -16.30 10.94
CA THR A 83 -4.73 -16.68 11.93
C THR A 83 -3.36 -16.99 11.30
N ALA A 84 -3.31 -17.17 9.97
CA ALA A 84 -2.10 -17.38 9.19
C ALA A 84 -1.20 -18.54 9.70
N HIS A 85 -1.80 -19.60 10.23
CA HIS A 85 -1.09 -20.74 10.82
C HIS A 85 -1.35 -22.06 10.07
N VAL A 86 -0.29 -22.83 9.81
CA VAL A 86 -0.34 -24.08 9.00
C VAL A 86 -1.30 -25.15 9.53
N ASN A 87 -1.44 -25.29 10.85
CA ASN A 87 -2.45 -26.18 11.45
C ASN A 87 -3.89 -25.82 11.02
N GLY A 88 -4.18 -24.53 10.80
CA GLY A 88 -5.45 -24.07 10.25
C GLY A 88 -5.68 -24.62 8.85
N ALA A 89 -4.66 -24.58 7.98
CA ALA A 89 -4.72 -25.11 6.62
C ALA A 89 -5.01 -26.62 6.59
N GLU A 90 -4.43 -27.40 7.51
CA GLU A 90 -4.70 -28.85 7.60
C GLU A 90 -6.17 -29.11 7.97
N PHE A 91 -6.72 -28.44 8.99
CA PHE A 91 -8.13 -28.59 9.36
C PHE A 91 -9.08 -28.17 8.23
N LEU A 92 -8.76 -27.07 7.55
CA LEU A 92 -9.53 -26.60 6.39
C LEU A 92 -9.53 -27.62 5.25
N TYR A 93 -8.37 -28.18 4.91
CA TYR A 93 -8.25 -29.17 3.83
C TYR A 93 -9.02 -30.45 4.16
N LEU A 94 -8.86 -30.99 5.37
CA LEU A 94 -9.57 -32.19 5.81
C LEU A 94 -11.10 -32.02 5.82
N GLN A 95 -11.59 -30.83 6.18
CA GLN A 95 -13.01 -30.53 6.14
C GLN A 95 -13.51 -30.25 4.71
N PHE A 96 -12.71 -29.59 3.87
CA PHE A 96 -13.03 -29.31 2.46
C PHE A 96 -13.39 -30.60 1.70
N LEU A 97 -12.65 -31.69 1.94
CA LEU A 97 -12.90 -33.00 1.31
C LEU A 97 -14.29 -33.58 1.66
N LYS A 98 -14.89 -33.17 2.78
CA LYS A 98 -16.18 -33.67 3.28
C LYS A 98 -17.32 -32.68 3.05
N GLU A 99 -17.00 -31.41 2.77
CA GLU A 99 -17.99 -30.36 2.61
C GLU A 99 -18.84 -30.59 1.34
N LYS A 100 -20.11 -30.21 1.40
CA LYS A 100 -21.05 -30.33 0.26
C LYS A 100 -21.44 -28.96 -0.31
N ASN A 101 -21.39 -27.91 0.50
CA ASN A 101 -21.76 -26.56 0.09
C ASN A 101 -20.60 -25.88 -0.67
N ASN A 102 -20.85 -25.47 -1.91
CA ASN A 102 -19.83 -24.86 -2.78
C ASN A 102 -19.32 -23.50 -2.26
N LEU A 103 -20.15 -22.70 -1.59
CA LEU A 103 -19.72 -21.43 -1.00
C LEU A 103 -18.75 -21.65 0.16
N VAL A 104 -19.03 -22.66 0.99
CA VAL A 104 -18.11 -23.04 2.09
C VAL A 104 -16.81 -23.60 1.52
N LYS A 105 -16.87 -24.46 0.49
CA LYS A 105 -15.68 -24.95 -0.23
C LYS A 105 -14.83 -23.82 -0.78
N LYS A 106 -15.45 -22.85 -1.45
CA LYS A 106 -14.77 -21.66 -1.97
C LYS A 106 -14.00 -20.94 -0.85
N GLN A 107 -14.68 -20.67 0.27
CA GLN A 107 -14.05 -19.98 1.41
C GLN A 107 -12.90 -20.79 2.02
N MET A 108 -13.05 -22.12 2.14
CA MET A 108 -12.01 -23.00 2.66
C MET A 108 -10.78 -22.98 1.77
N LEU A 109 -10.93 -23.05 0.44
CA LEU A 109 -9.81 -22.98 -0.49
C LEU A 109 -9.07 -21.64 -0.39
N GLU A 110 -9.78 -20.52 -0.37
CA GLU A 110 -9.13 -19.22 -0.17
C GLU A 110 -8.40 -19.16 1.18
N ALA A 111 -9.01 -19.66 2.26
CA ALA A 111 -8.41 -19.68 3.58
C ALA A 111 -7.15 -20.55 3.63
N ILE A 112 -7.15 -21.71 2.96
CA ILE A 112 -5.95 -22.56 2.78
C ILE A 112 -4.84 -21.75 2.11
N GLY A 113 -5.13 -20.99 1.05
CA GLY A 113 -4.13 -20.14 0.42
C GLY A 113 -3.56 -19.04 1.33
N LYS A 114 -4.30 -18.61 2.36
CA LYS A 114 -3.84 -17.59 3.33
C LYS A 114 -2.94 -18.15 4.44
N CYS A 115 -3.06 -19.43 4.78
CA CYS A 115 -2.38 -20.02 5.94
C CYS A 115 -1.59 -21.31 5.64
N GLY A 116 -1.65 -21.81 4.41
CA GLY A 116 -0.97 -23.03 3.99
C GLY A 116 0.49 -22.81 3.59
N ASP A 117 1.24 -23.89 3.61
CA ASP A 117 2.63 -24.00 3.16
C ASP A 117 2.74 -24.63 1.75
N GLU A 118 3.95 -24.99 1.33
CA GLU A 118 4.20 -25.66 0.03
C GLU A 118 3.46 -26.99 -0.11
N LYS A 119 3.30 -27.74 0.99
CA LYS A 119 2.55 -29.01 0.98
C LYS A 119 1.07 -28.76 0.73
N ALA A 120 0.50 -27.72 1.34
CA ALA A 120 -0.87 -27.30 1.05
C ALA A 120 -1.02 -26.84 -0.40
N LEU A 121 -0.05 -26.06 -0.94
CA LEU A 121 -0.05 -25.66 -2.35
C LEU A 121 -0.05 -26.88 -3.28
N GLN A 122 0.79 -27.89 -3.02
CA GLN A 122 0.85 -29.09 -3.85
C GLN A 122 -0.51 -29.81 -3.89
N ARG A 123 -1.16 -29.96 -2.73
CA ARG A 123 -2.53 -30.49 -2.66
C ARG A 123 -3.50 -29.63 -3.49
N ILE A 124 -3.40 -28.29 -3.43
CA ILE A 124 -4.20 -27.36 -4.25
C ILE A 124 -3.99 -27.59 -5.75
N ILE A 125 -2.76 -27.77 -6.21
CA ILE A 125 -2.44 -28.06 -7.61
C ILE A 125 -3.14 -29.35 -8.07
N GLU A 126 -3.02 -30.41 -7.28
CA GLU A 126 -3.54 -31.76 -7.58
C GLU A 126 -5.06 -31.90 -7.52
N LEU A 127 -5.79 -30.92 -6.95
CA LEU A 127 -7.24 -30.97 -6.92
C LEU A 127 -7.82 -30.83 -8.32
N ASP A 128 -8.42 -31.90 -8.81
CA ASP A 128 -9.26 -31.87 -9.99
C ASP A 128 -10.65 -31.31 -9.64
N ILE A 129 -11.00 -30.18 -10.25
CA ILE A 129 -12.31 -29.53 -10.11
C ILE A 129 -12.92 -29.48 -11.51
N PRO A 130 -14.01 -30.22 -11.77
CA PRO A 130 -14.65 -30.23 -13.07
C PRO A 130 -15.04 -28.82 -13.54
N TYR A 131 -14.77 -28.52 -14.82
CA TYR A 131 -15.26 -27.30 -15.46
C TYR A 131 -16.79 -27.25 -15.38
N GLY A 132 -17.34 -26.13 -14.91
CA GLY A 132 -18.78 -25.94 -14.66
C GLY A 132 -19.14 -25.78 -13.18
N ASN A 133 -18.22 -26.07 -12.24
CA ASN A 133 -18.35 -25.67 -10.84
C ASN A 133 -17.55 -24.39 -10.55
N ASP A 134 -18.06 -23.28 -11.08
CA ASP A 134 -17.37 -21.99 -11.04
C ASP A 134 -17.14 -21.44 -9.62
N ASP A 135 -17.93 -21.83 -8.62
CA ASP A 135 -17.72 -21.36 -7.25
C ASP A 135 -16.51 -22.01 -6.61
N VAL A 136 -16.38 -23.34 -6.74
CA VAL A 136 -15.24 -24.06 -6.17
C VAL A 136 -13.96 -23.78 -6.96
N LEU A 137 -14.07 -23.64 -8.29
CA LEU A 137 -12.95 -23.26 -9.13
C LEU A 137 -12.46 -21.83 -8.85
N ASP A 138 -13.38 -20.89 -8.55
CA ASP A 138 -13.03 -19.55 -8.07
C ASP A 138 -12.28 -19.61 -6.73
N GLY A 139 -12.67 -20.53 -5.84
CA GLY A 139 -11.95 -20.83 -4.61
C GLY A 139 -10.51 -21.31 -4.86
N LYS A 140 -10.31 -22.25 -5.81
CA LYS A 140 -8.97 -22.74 -6.20
C LYS A 140 -8.13 -21.61 -6.79
N ALA A 141 -8.72 -20.81 -7.68
CA ALA A 141 -8.08 -19.64 -8.27
C ALA A 141 -7.65 -18.61 -7.21
N MET A 142 -8.52 -18.32 -6.23
CA MET A 142 -8.21 -17.42 -5.13
C MET A 142 -7.17 -18.02 -4.18
N ALA A 143 -7.15 -19.34 -3.97
CA ALA A 143 -6.10 -20.01 -3.21
C ALA A 143 -4.72 -19.73 -3.82
N PHE A 144 -4.56 -19.90 -5.15
CA PHE A 144 -3.32 -19.54 -5.85
C PHE A 144 -2.95 -18.06 -5.68
N ALA A 145 -3.94 -17.16 -5.74
CA ALA A 145 -3.71 -15.74 -5.50
C ALA A 145 -3.17 -15.48 -4.08
N ARG A 146 -3.78 -16.10 -3.04
CA ARG A 146 -3.34 -15.94 -1.65
C ARG A 146 -1.97 -16.56 -1.40
N PHE A 147 -1.71 -17.76 -1.91
CA PHE A 147 -0.38 -18.39 -1.84
C PHE A 147 0.69 -17.49 -2.46
N SER A 148 0.43 -16.94 -3.65
CA SER A 148 1.37 -16.04 -4.32
C SER A 148 1.63 -14.73 -3.56
N ILE A 149 0.64 -14.19 -2.86
CA ILE A 149 0.79 -13.00 -1.99
C ILE A 149 1.69 -13.34 -0.79
N ASN A 150 1.57 -14.55 -0.26
CA ASN A 150 2.38 -15.04 0.86
C ASN A 150 3.76 -15.58 0.44
N GLY A 151 4.12 -15.48 -0.85
CA GLY A 151 5.42 -15.94 -1.34
C GLY A 151 5.54 -17.45 -1.57
N VAL A 152 4.43 -18.19 -1.56
CA VAL A 152 4.41 -19.65 -1.81
C VAL A 152 3.91 -19.90 -3.23
N PHE A 153 4.79 -20.30 -4.15
CA PHE A 153 4.44 -20.57 -5.55
C PHE A 153 5.51 -21.45 -6.21
N ASN A 154 5.14 -22.14 -7.29
CA ASN A 154 6.06 -22.90 -8.12
C ASN A 154 5.59 -22.89 -9.59
N LYS A 155 6.39 -23.48 -10.49
CA LYS A 155 6.08 -23.53 -11.94
C LYS A 155 4.76 -24.26 -12.22
N ALA A 156 4.46 -25.34 -11.51
CA ALA A 156 3.21 -26.10 -11.68
C ALA A 156 1.97 -25.26 -11.30
N ALA A 157 2.04 -24.46 -10.24
CA ALA A 157 0.98 -23.52 -9.88
C ALA A 157 0.77 -22.45 -10.97
N LEU A 158 1.87 -21.91 -11.54
CA LEU A 158 1.80 -20.96 -12.65
C LEU A 158 1.12 -21.57 -13.89
N GLU A 159 1.46 -22.81 -14.24
CA GLU A 159 0.85 -23.51 -15.38
C GLU A 159 -0.66 -23.69 -15.19
N GLU A 160 -1.11 -24.08 -14.00
CA GLU A 160 -2.53 -24.23 -13.70
C GLU A 160 -3.26 -22.87 -13.74
N VAL A 161 -2.66 -21.80 -13.22
CA VAL A 161 -3.20 -20.43 -13.30
C VAL A 161 -3.38 -19.99 -14.76
N ILE A 162 -2.38 -20.20 -15.61
CA ILE A 162 -2.44 -19.82 -17.03
C ILE A 162 -3.49 -20.65 -17.77
N LYS A 163 -3.61 -21.94 -17.46
CA LYS A 163 -4.64 -22.82 -18.01
C LYS A 163 -6.06 -22.36 -17.65
N ILE A 164 -6.28 -21.94 -16.39
CA ILE A 164 -7.56 -21.36 -15.96
C ILE A 164 -7.90 -20.12 -16.77
N ILE A 165 -6.93 -19.21 -16.94
CA ILE A 165 -7.11 -17.94 -17.66
C ILE A 165 -7.35 -18.16 -19.17
N GLY A 166 -6.59 -19.07 -19.78
CA GLY A 166 -6.67 -19.38 -21.21
C GLY A 166 -7.92 -20.17 -21.62
N SER A 167 -8.66 -20.76 -20.67
CA SER A 167 -9.83 -21.58 -20.97
C SER A 167 -11.02 -20.74 -21.47
N LYS A 168 -11.62 -21.13 -22.59
CA LYS A 168 -12.86 -20.51 -23.09
C LYS A 168 -14.11 -20.90 -22.28
N LYS A 169 -14.05 -21.99 -21.50
CA LYS A 169 -15.18 -22.55 -20.76
C LYS A 169 -15.38 -21.95 -19.36
N ILE A 170 -14.37 -21.23 -18.86
CA ILE A 170 -14.34 -20.68 -17.50
C ILE A 170 -14.86 -19.23 -17.51
N SER A 171 -15.67 -18.86 -16.50
CA SER A 171 -16.19 -17.49 -16.38
C SER A 171 -15.12 -16.44 -16.10
N GLY A 172 -15.42 -15.19 -16.47
CA GLY A 172 -14.53 -14.05 -16.25
C GLY A 172 -14.20 -13.80 -14.77
N ARG A 173 -15.09 -14.16 -13.83
CA ARG A 173 -14.86 -14.06 -12.38
C ARG A 173 -13.70 -14.94 -11.93
N VAL A 174 -13.74 -16.23 -12.30
CA VAL A 174 -12.70 -17.20 -11.97
C VAL A 174 -11.37 -16.79 -12.60
N LYS A 175 -11.40 -16.34 -13.87
CA LYS A 175 -10.22 -15.83 -14.57
C LYS A 175 -9.62 -14.62 -13.87
N TYR A 176 -10.46 -13.70 -13.39
CA TYR A 176 -10.01 -12.56 -12.61
C TYR A 176 -9.28 -13.03 -11.34
N SER A 177 -9.89 -13.90 -10.53
CA SER A 177 -9.26 -14.47 -9.33
C SER A 177 -7.91 -15.12 -9.64
N ALA A 178 -7.83 -15.93 -10.70
CA ALA A 178 -6.58 -16.57 -11.12
C ALA A 178 -5.54 -15.54 -11.58
N SER A 179 -5.95 -14.50 -12.30
CA SER A 179 -5.05 -13.46 -12.80
C SER A 179 -4.37 -12.64 -11.69
N ILE A 180 -4.96 -12.56 -10.49
CA ILE A 180 -4.30 -11.93 -9.34
C ILE A 180 -2.98 -12.65 -9.03
N ALA A 181 -2.99 -13.99 -9.07
CA ALA A 181 -1.81 -14.81 -8.83
C ALA A 181 -0.67 -14.52 -9.83
N LEU A 182 -1.03 -14.31 -11.11
CA LEU A 182 -0.06 -13.98 -12.16
C LEU A 182 0.77 -12.76 -11.79
N THR A 183 0.19 -11.73 -11.17
CA THR A 183 0.93 -10.49 -10.86
C THR A 183 1.94 -10.69 -9.73
N ARG A 184 1.68 -11.61 -8.80
CA ARG A 184 2.46 -11.81 -7.57
C ARG A 184 3.52 -12.91 -7.68
N MET A 185 3.39 -13.85 -8.60
CA MET A 185 4.42 -14.86 -8.88
C MET A 185 5.61 -14.24 -9.66
N PRO A 186 6.81 -14.07 -9.09
CA PRO A 186 7.99 -13.53 -9.78
C PRO A 186 8.67 -14.57 -10.70
N LEU A 187 7.87 -15.33 -11.46
CA LEU A 187 8.35 -16.36 -12.38
C LEU A 187 8.36 -15.81 -13.82
N GLU A 188 9.40 -16.13 -14.58
CA GLU A 188 9.45 -15.82 -16.01
C GLU A 188 8.41 -16.64 -16.79
N LEU A 189 7.83 -16.03 -17.83
CA LEU A 189 6.85 -16.67 -18.70
C LEU A 189 7.53 -17.17 -19.98
N SER A 190 7.23 -18.41 -20.38
CA SER A 190 7.64 -18.92 -21.70
C SER A 190 6.86 -18.22 -22.82
N ASP A 191 7.35 -18.30 -24.06
CA ASP A 191 6.67 -17.71 -25.22
C ASP A 191 5.28 -18.34 -25.46
N LEU A 192 5.16 -19.66 -25.24
CA LEU A 192 3.86 -20.35 -25.32
C LEU A 192 2.88 -19.85 -24.26
N GLN A 193 3.35 -19.67 -23.02
CA GLN A 193 2.54 -19.12 -21.92
C GLN A 193 2.10 -17.68 -22.24
N LEU A 194 3.00 -16.86 -22.77
CA LEU A 194 2.67 -15.51 -23.23
C LEU A 194 1.59 -15.54 -24.33
N GLU A 195 1.69 -16.42 -25.31
CA GLU A 195 0.70 -16.56 -26.39
C GLU A 195 -0.69 -16.92 -25.88
N MET A 196 -0.77 -17.83 -24.91
CA MET A 196 -2.03 -18.17 -24.25
C MET A 196 -2.64 -16.95 -23.55
N LEU A 197 -1.82 -16.14 -22.88
CA LEU A 197 -2.27 -14.93 -22.19
C LEU A 197 -2.69 -13.83 -23.17
N ILE A 198 -1.97 -13.62 -24.27
CA ILE A 198 -2.36 -12.67 -25.33
C ILE A 198 -3.71 -13.09 -25.94
N SER A 199 -3.88 -14.39 -26.21
CA SER A 199 -5.15 -14.92 -26.73
C SER A 199 -6.29 -14.72 -25.73
N ALA A 200 -6.04 -14.92 -24.43
CA ALA A 200 -7.00 -14.66 -23.38
C ALA A 200 -7.35 -13.17 -23.28
N PHE A 201 -6.37 -12.27 -23.39
CA PHE A 201 -6.55 -10.81 -23.36
C PHE A 201 -7.53 -10.33 -24.44
N GLN A 202 -7.44 -10.88 -25.66
CA GLN A 202 -8.32 -10.51 -26.77
C GLN A 202 -9.78 -10.92 -26.52
N LEU A 203 -10.00 -12.08 -25.88
CA LEU A 203 -11.33 -12.65 -25.66
C LEU A 203 -11.99 -12.15 -24.37
N GLU A 204 -11.20 -11.69 -23.41
CA GLU A 204 -11.68 -11.32 -22.09
C GLU A 204 -12.51 -10.03 -22.10
N ARG A 205 -13.55 -9.98 -21.26
CA ARG A 205 -14.38 -8.77 -21.07
C ARG A 205 -14.04 -8.04 -19.77
N SER A 206 -13.57 -8.78 -18.76
CA SER A 206 -13.13 -8.20 -17.49
C SER A 206 -11.89 -7.35 -17.67
N LEU A 207 -12.01 -6.04 -17.43
CA LEU A 207 -10.88 -5.12 -17.44
C LEU A 207 -9.80 -5.53 -16.43
N ASN A 208 -10.20 -5.92 -15.22
CA ASN A 208 -9.24 -6.29 -14.17
C ASN A 208 -8.39 -7.51 -14.56
N THR A 209 -8.98 -8.47 -15.26
CA THR A 209 -8.24 -9.61 -15.82
C THR A 209 -7.24 -9.15 -16.88
N LYS A 210 -7.66 -8.25 -17.79
CA LYS A 210 -6.78 -7.67 -18.81
C LYS A 210 -5.62 -6.90 -18.17
N LEU A 211 -5.88 -6.08 -17.16
CA LEU A 211 -4.87 -5.33 -16.40
C LEU A 211 -3.79 -6.26 -15.84
N ASN A 212 -4.21 -7.39 -15.25
CA ASN A 212 -3.29 -8.39 -14.69
C ASN A 212 -2.50 -9.14 -15.78
N ILE A 213 -3.11 -9.45 -16.93
CA ILE A 213 -2.41 -10.05 -18.07
C ILE A 213 -1.31 -9.11 -18.60
N VAL A 214 -1.62 -7.82 -18.75
CA VAL A 214 -0.65 -6.81 -19.22
C VAL A 214 0.53 -6.68 -18.26
N LEU A 215 0.29 -6.71 -16.94
CA LEU A 215 1.37 -6.75 -15.94
C LEU A 215 2.21 -8.02 -16.03
N ALA A 216 1.55 -9.18 -16.24
CA ALA A 216 2.23 -10.46 -16.36
C ALA A 216 3.10 -10.54 -17.63
N ALA A 217 2.68 -9.95 -18.75
CA ALA A 217 3.43 -9.97 -20.00
C ALA A 217 4.86 -9.40 -19.86
N GLY A 218 5.08 -8.42 -18.97
CA GLY A 218 6.43 -7.90 -18.67
C GLY A 218 7.41 -8.92 -18.06
N LYS A 219 6.92 -10.10 -17.64
CA LYS A 219 7.74 -11.23 -17.15
C LYS A 219 8.28 -12.11 -18.28
N ASN A 220 7.89 -11.86 -19.52
CA ASN A 220 8.52 -12.38 -20.71
C ASN A 220 9.28 -11.24 -21.40
N LYS A 221 10.57 -11.43 -21.68
CA LYS A 221 11.46 -10.41 -22.26
C LYS A 221 11.59 -10.52 -23.78
N SER A 222 10.73 -11.28 -24.45
CA SER A 222 10.79 -11.44 -25.91
C SER A 222 10.39 -10.16 -26.65
N LYS A 223 10.79 -10.07 -27.92
CA LYS A 223 10.32 -9.01 -28.84
C LYS A 223 8.80 -9.00 -28.97
N LYS A 224 8.15 -10.17 -28.88
CA LYS A 224 6.70 -10.34 -28.96
C LYS A 224 5.99 -9.73 -27.76
N SER A 225 6.50 -9.95 -26.55
CA SER A 225 5.98 -9.31 -25.34
C SER A 225 6.05 -7.79 -25.44
N LYS A 226 7.21 -7.25 -25.83
CA LYS A 226 7.38 -5.81 -26.03
C LYS A 226 6.38 -5.24 -27.04
N ALA A 227 6.24 -5.88 -28.20
CA ALA A 227 5.32 -5.44 -29.24
C ALA A 227 3.85 -5.46 -28.76
N PHE A 228 3.47 -6.50 -28.02
CA PHE A 228 2.15 -6.57 -27.38
C PHE A 228 1.92 -5.42 -26.39
N LEU A 229 2.88 -5.14 -25.50
CA LEU A 229 2.78 -4.07 -24.53
C LEU A 229 2.69 -2.68 -25.18
N ILE A 230 3.49 -2.41 -26.20
CA ILE A 230 3.42 -1.16 -26.99
C ILE A 230 2.03 -1.04 -27.65
N SER A 231 1.54 -2.11 -28.29
CA SER A 231 0.21 -2.09 -28.89
C SER A 231 -0.91 -1.83 -27.87
N VAL A 232 -0.81 -2.39 -26.66
CA VAL A 232 -1.76 -2.11 -25.56
C VAL A 232 -1.69 -0.63 -25.16
N PHE A 233 -0.50 -0.06 -25.05
CA PHE A 233 -0.33 1.36 -24.74
C PHE A 233 -0.95 2.26 -25.82
N GLU A 234 -0.69 1.99 -27.10
CA GLU A 234 -1.13 2.86 -28.20
C GLU A 234 -2.64 2.77 -28.48
N ASN A 235 -3.23 1.57 -28.34
CA ASN A 235 -4.58 1.30 -28.84
C ASN A 235 -5.66 1.18 -27.77
N SER A 236 -5.31 1.22 -26.47
CA SER A 236 -6.31 1.07 -25.39
C SER A 236 -6.97 2.40 -25.05
N GLU A 237 -8.30 2.44 -25.09
CA GLU A 237 -9.09 3.59 -24.62
C GLU A 237 -8.97 3.79 -23.09
N ASP A 238 -9.01 2.70 -22.31
CA ASP A 238 -8.89 2.76 -20.85
C ASP A 238 -7.44 3.07 -20.43
N TYR A 239 -7.26 4.20 -19.77
CA TYR A 239 -5.94 4.69 -19.35
C TYR A 239 -5.21 3.76 -18.38
N ARG A 240 -5.92 2.89 -17.65
CA ARG A 240 -5.31 1.92 -16.72
C ARG A 240 -4.56 0.83 -17.47
N LEU A 241 -5.04 0.42 -18.64
CA LEU A 241 -4.31 -0.50 -19.52
C LEU A 241 -3.01 0.14 -20.02
N ARG A 242 -3.07 1.41 -20.41
CA ARG A 242 -1.88 2.19 -20.80
C ARG A 242 -0.87 2.30 -19.66
N ILE A 243 -1.31 2.62 -18.44
CA ILE A 243 -0.45 2.63 -17.24
C ILE A 243 0.21 1.27 -17.00
N ASN A 244 -0.56 0.18 -17.06
CA ASN A 244 -0.03 -1.16 -16.82
C ASN A 244 0.95 -1.59 -17.93
N ALA A 245 0.69 -1.22 -19.18
CA ALA A 245 1.60 -1.46 -20.29
C ALA A 245 2.94 -0.76 -20.07
N LEU A 246 2.93 0.54 -19.74
CA LEU A 246 4.13 1.29 -19.37
C LEU A 246 4.82 0.63 -18.17
N SER A 247 4.09 0.26 -17.12
CA SER A 247 4.64 -0.43 -15.94
C SER A 247 5.43 -1.69 -16.32
N SER A 248 4.91 -2.50 -17.24
CA SER A 248 5.58 -3.69 -17.76
C SER A 248 6.76 -3.36 -18.67
N LEU A 249 6.68 -2.29 -19.46
CA LEU A 249 7.75 -1.87 -20.37
C LEU A 249 9.03 -1.43 -19.63
N THR A 250 8.96 -1.11 -18.33
CA THR A 250 10.15 -0.87 -17.48
C THR A 250 11.15 -2.03 -17.46
N LYS A 251 10.74 -3.25 -17.85
CA LYS A 251 11.58 -4.45 -17.88
C LYS A 251 12.44 -4.58 -19.14
N PHE A 252 12.31 -3.66 -20.09
CA PHE A 252 13.04 -3.64 -21.34
C PHE A 252 14.07 -2.51 -21.36
N ASP A 253 15.06 -2.63 -22.25
CA ASP A 253 16.11 -1.62 -22.41
C ASP A 253 15.53 -0.24 -22.74
N TYR A 254 16.05 0.78 -22.08
CA TYR A 254 15.62 2.18 -22.19
C TYR A 254 15.43 2.64 -23.64
N LYS A 255 16.42 2.39 -24.51
CA LYS A 255 16.39 2.79 -25.93
C LYS A 255 15.20 2.17 -26.68
N LEU A 256 14.75 0.99 -26.29
CA LEU A 256 13.68 0.26 -26.98
C LEU A 256 12.27 0.72 -26.57
N VAL A 257 12.15 1.47 -25.47
CA VAL A 257 10.87 1.90 -24.91
C VAL A 257 10.75 3.42 -24.77
N TYR A 258 11.84 4.15 -25.03
CA TYR A 258 11.93 5.62 -24.93
C TYR A 258 10.74 6.33 -25.58
N GLU A 259 10.44 6.03 -26.85
CA GLU A 259 9.36 6.67 -27.60
C GLU A 259 7.98 6.48 -26.97
N ALA A 260 7.72 5.29 -26.40
CA ALA A 260 6.46 5.02 -25.72
C ALA A 260 6.31 5.90 -24.46
N TYR A 261 7.40 6.14 -23.73
CA TYR A 261 7.37 7.02 -22.57
C TYR A 261 7.32 8.50 -22.93
N TYR A 262 8.03 8.91 -23.99
CA TYR A 262 7.97 10.29 -24.48
C TYR A 262 6.56 10.66 -24.92
N THR A 263 5.92 9.82 -25.74
CA THR A 263 4.53 10.03 -26.16
C THR A 263 3.56 10.02 -24.99
N ALA A 264 3.78 9.14 -24.00
CA ALA A 264 2.95 9.05 -22.79
C ALA A 264 2.98 10.31 -21.91
N LEU A 265 4.00 11.17 -21.99
CA LEU A 265 4.03 12.45 -21.26
C LEU A 265 2.90 13.40 -21.66
N TYR A 266 2.35 13.23 -22.86
CA TYR A 266 1.30 14.08 -23.44
C TYR A 266 -0.02 13.31 -23.65
N ASP A 267 -0.18 12.19 -22.94
CA ASP A 267 -1.42 11.41 -22.97
C ASP A 267 -2.61 12.21 -22.42
N SER A 268 -3.80 11.94 -22.96
CA SER A 268 -5.05 12.58 -22.52
C SER A 268 -5.36 12.37 -21.03
N SER A 269 -4.86 11.28 -20.44
CA SER A 269 -4.94 11.00 -19.02
C SER A 269 -3.68 11.48 -18.31
N ILE A 270 -3.86 12.41 -17.37
CA ILE A 270 -2.76 12.90 -16.53
C ILE A 270 -2.07 11.77 -15.73
N ASN A 271 -2.79 10.70 -15.41
CA ASN A 271 -2.24 9.56 -14.69
C ASN A 271 -1.23 8.77 -15.55
N VAL A 272 -1.39 8.76 -16.87
CA VAL A 272 -0.44 8.16 -17.81
C VAL A 272 0.81 9.05 -17.93
N ALA A 273 0.63 10.37 -18.04
CA ALA A 273 1.74 11.33 -18.05
C ALA A 273 2.56 11.31 -16.76
N ILE A 274 1.91 11.21 -15.59
CA ILE A 274 2.60 11.03 -14.29
C ILE A 274 3.43 9.75 -14.32
N ARG A 275 2.86 8.61 -14.74
CA ARG A 275 3.59 7.34 -14.86
C ARG A 275 4.81 7.45 -15.78
N ALA A 276 4.69 8.19 -16.88
CA ALA A 276 5.78 8.39 -17.82
C ALA A 276 6.91 9.28 -17.24
N SER A 277 6.54 10.37 -16.57
CA SER A 277 7.53 11.24 -15.91
C SER A 277 8.28 10.53 -14.78
N GLU A 278 7.60 9.64 -14.02
CA GLU A 278 8.23 8.80 -12.99
C GLU A 278 9.24 7.81 -13.61
N TYR A 279 8.98 7.31 -14.83
CA TYR A 279 9.93 6.48 -15.54
C TYR A 279 11.23 7.23 -15.87
N PHE A 280 11.13 8.44 -16.45
CA PHE A 280 12.31 9.25 -16.78
C PHE A 280 13.11 9.64 -15.53
N LEU A 281 12.44 9.99 -14.42
CA LEU A 281 13.09 10.26 -13.13
C LEU A 281 13.92 9.06 -12.64
N GLN A 282 13.43 7.84 -12.84
CA GLN A 282 14.06 6.62 -12.31
C GLN A 282 15.09 6.00 -13.28
N ASN A 283 14.86 6.11 -14.59
CA ASN A 283 15.56 5.34 -15.62
C ASN A 283 16.19 6.20 -16.72
N GLY A 284 16.22 7.52 -16.56
CA GLY A 284 16.79 8.45 -17.53
C GLY A 284 18.28 8.22 -17.80
N GLN A 285 18.80 8.92 -18.81
CA GLN A 285 20.19 8.85 -19.28
C GLN A 285 20.74 10.26 -19.50
N GLY A 286 22.03 10.46 -19.23
CA GLY A 286 22.62 11.81 -19.27
C GLY A 286 22.59 12.51 -20.62
N LYS A 287 22.72 11.76 -21.72
CA LYS A 287 22.58 12.28 -23.09
C LYS A 287 21.21 12.92 -23.38
N ASP A 288 20.18 12.56 -22.63
CA ASP A 288 18.80 13.05 -22.80
C ASP A 288 18.42 14.06 -21.71
N ALA A 289 19.37 14.46 -20.83
CA ALA A 289 19.04 15.29 -19.67
C ALA A 289 18.47 16.66 -20.05
N GLY A 290 19.01 17.28 -21.12
CA GLY A 290 18.47 18.52 -21.68
C GLY A 290 17.06 18.34 -22.27
N GLU A 291 16.75 17.16 -22.78
CA GLU A 291 15.43 16.85 -23.32
C GLU A 291 14.37 16.78 -22.22
N TYR A 292 14.69 16.25 -21.04
CA TYR A 292 13.75 16.23 -19.92
C TYR A 292 13.30 17.64 -19.53
N TYR A 293 14.21 18.61 -19.55
CA TYR A 293 13.86 20.02 -19.38
C TYR A 293 12.95 20.52 -20.51
N ASN A 294 13.30 20.25 -21.77
CA ASN A 294 12.46 20.62 -22.91
C ASN A 294 11.05 20.03 -22.81
N TYR A 295 10.92 18.81 -22.30
CA TYR A 295 9.63 18.14 -22.09
C TYR A 295 8.85 18.79 -20.96
N SER A 296 9.52 19.24 -19.90
CA SER A 296 8.88 19.96 -18.80
C SER A 296 8.21 21.26 -19.24
N ASN A 297 8.70 21.91 -20.30
CA ASN A 297 8.13 23.14 -20.84
C ASN A 297 6.90 22.93 -21.75
N LYS A 298 6.52 21.67 -22.03
CA LYS A 298 5.39 21.32 -22.89
C LYS A 298 4.14 20.91 -22.09
N THR A 299 4.17 21.04 -20.77
CA THR A 299 3.06 20.66 -19.88
C THR A 299 2.98 21.58 -18.67
N ASP A 300 1.75 21.90 -18.26
CA ASP A 300 1.49 22.74 -17.09
C ASP A 300 1.24 21.90 -15.83
N ASN A 301 1.31 20.57 -15.92
CA ASN A 301 1.12 19.75 -14.73
C ASN A 301 2.37 19.76 -13.84
N TRP A 302 2.28 20.49 -12.73
CA TRP A 302 3.39 20.68 -11.79
C TRP A 302 4.07 19.38 -11.32
N ARG A 303 3.36 18.25 -11.20
CA ARG A 303 3.96 16.97 -10.77
C ARG A 303 4.79 16.35 -11.90
N VAL A 304 4.27 16.39 -13.13
CA VAL A 304 5.01 15.95 -14.33
C VAL A 304 6.24 16.84 -14.53
N VAL A 305 6.07 18.15 -14.41
CA VAL A 305 7.17 19.14 -14.48
C VAL A 305 8.24 18.83 -13.44
N ALA A 306 7.88 18.71 -12.16
CA ALA A 306 8.84 18.44 -11.10
C ALA A 306 9.59 17.11 -11.30
N ASN A 307 8.89 16.06 -11.75
CA ASN A 307 9.53 14.77 -12.06
C ASN A 307 10.55 14.89 -13.19
N LEU A 308 10.20 15.61 -14.26
CA LEU A 308 11.09 15.82 -15.42
C LEU A 308 12.29 16.71 -15.06
N LEU A 309 12.09 17.76 -14.27
CA LEU A 309 13.17 18.61 -13.77
C LEU A 309 14.10 17.86 -12.82
N THR A 310 13.56 16.98 -11.98
CA THR A 310 14.36 16.05 -11.16
C THR A 310 15.21 15.14 -12.05
N ALA A 311 14.63 14.61 -13.13
CA ALA A 311 15.36 13.80 -14.10
C ALA A 311 16.48 14.61 -14.77
N ALA A 312 16.20 15.86 -15.17
CA ALA A 312 17.19 16.76 -15.78
C ALA A 312 18.40 16.97 -14.86
N ILE A 313 18.18 17.35 -13.59
CA ILE A 313 19.28 17.51 -12.62
C ILE A 313 20.03 16.19 -12.40
N LYS A 314 19.29 15.11 -12.14
CA LYS A 314 19.88 13.83 -11.74
C LYS A 314 20.81 13.25 -12.81
N TYR A 315 20.52 13.48 -14.09
CA TYR A 315 21.25 12.88 -15.20
C TYR A 315 22.15 13.85 -15.95
N SER A 316 22.04 15.17 -15.75
CA SER A 316 22.90 16.14 -16.42
C SER A 316 24.22 16.36 -15.72
N ASP A 317 25.24 16.71 -16.51
CA ASP A 317 26.48 17.31 -16.01
C ASP A 317 26.29 18.82 -15.71
N ASP A 318 25.33 19.50 -16.35
CA ASP A 318 24.99 20.92 -16.16
C ASP A 318 23.89 21.07 -15.10
N LYS A 319 24.18 20.61 -13.87
CA LYS A 319 23.22 20.61 -12.75
C LYS A 319 22.85 22.03 -12.33
N GLU A 320 23.82 22.93 -12.31
CA GLU A 320 23.68 24.33 -11.86
C GLU A 320 22.58 25.06 -12.63
N ARG A 321 22.59 24.99 -13.98
CA ARG A 321 21.56 25.59 -14.82
C ARG A 321 20.16 25.11 -14.46
N PHE A 322 19.98 23.81 -14.25
CA PHE A 322 18.66 23.25 -13.92
C PHE A 322 18.25 23.59 -12.49
N SER A 323 19.19 23.63 -11.56
CA SER A 323 18.98 24.08 -10.18
C SER A 323 18.46 25.52 -10.13
N GLU A 324 19.07 26.45 -10.87
CA GLU A 324 18.59 27.84 -10.98
C GLU A 324 17.16 27.93 -11.52
N LEU A 325 16.84 27.16 -12.55
CA LEU A 325 15.50 27.12 -13.14
C LEU A 325 14.45 26.59 -12.15
N ILE A 326 14.80 25.58 -11.36
CA ILE A 326 13.92 25.04 -10.31
C ILE A 326 13.72 26.05 -9.20
N ILE A 327 14.78 26.71 -8.72
CA ILE A 327 14.71 27.75 -7.68
C ILE A 327 13.82 28.91 -8.14
N ASN A 328 13.97 29.36 -9.39
CA ASN A 328 13.12 30.41 -9.95
C ASN A 328 11.64 30.01 -9.98
N LYS A 329 11.33 28.78 -10.41
CA LYS A 329 9.95 28.25 -10.36
C LYS A 329 9.43 28.11 -8.93
N PHE A 330 10.27 27.67 -8.00
CA PHE A 330 9.94 27.55 -6.58
C PHE A 330 9.56 28.92 -5.99
N ASN A 331 10.35 29.96 -6.26
CA ASN A 331 10.13 31.30 -5.73
C ASN A 331 8.82 31.94 -6.23
N VAL A 332 8.44 31.68 -7.49
CA VAL A 332 7.22 32.24 -8.11
C VAL A 332 5.95 31.48 -7.71
N SER A 333 6.05 30.16 -7.47
CA SER A 333 4.87 29.34 -7.18
C SER A 333 4.15 29.73 -5.89
N GLN A 334 2.82 29.78 -5.95
CA GLN A 334 1.96 29.99 -4.78
C GLN A 334 1.39 28.66 -4.25
N ASN A 335 1.68 27.54 -4.92
CA ASN A 335 1.19 26.22 -4.54
C ASN A 335 2.23 25.49 -3.69
N ASN A 336 1.94 25.29 -2.41
CA ASN A 336 2.84 24.61 -1.47
C ASN A 336 3.22 23.18 -1.89
N TYR A 337 2.35 22.46 -2.61
CA TYR A 337 2.69 21.13 -3.12
C TYR A 337 3.67 21.22 -4.29
N GLU A 338 3.46 22.14 -5.22
CA GLU A 338 4.42 22.37 -6.31
C GLU A 338 5.78 22.78 -5.75
N LYS A 339 5.81 23.74 -4.80
CA LYS A 339 7.02 24.13 -4.07
C LYS A 339 7.73 22.93 -3.43
N ALA A 340 7.00 22.08 -2.72
CA ALA A 340 7.56 20.91 -2.07
C ALA A 340 8.18 19.90 -3.06
N TRP A 341 7.53 19.68 -4.21
CA TRP A 341 8.06 18.81 -5.26
C TRP A 341 9.29 19.41 -5.97
N LEU A 342 9.30 20.72 -6.21
CA LEU A 342 10.46 21.44 -6.73
C LEU A 342 11.64 21.40 -5.74
N LEU A 343 11.39 21.61 -4.45
CA LEU A 343 12.41 21.51 -3.41
C LEU A 343 13.01 20.10 -3.34
N LYS A 344 12.18 19.06 -3.51
CA LYS A 344 12.65 17.67 -3.61
C LYS A 344 13.54 17.42 -4.82
N ALA A 345 13.23 18.06 -5.95
CA ALA A 345 14.02 17.92 -7.18
C ALA A 345 15.46 18.41 -7.01
N LEU A 346 15.66 19.48 -6.23
CA LEU A 346 16.99 20.01 -5.90
C LEU A 346 17.87 19.01 -5.12
N GLY A 347 17.29 17.96 -4.55
CA GLY A 347 18.04 16.88 -3.90
C GLY A 347 18.98 16.10 -4.82
N GLY A 348 18.89 16.28 -6.14
CA GLY A 348 19.80 15.71 -7.13
C GLY A 348 21.13 16.46 -7.28
N ASP A 349 21.29 17.63 -6.65
CA ASP A 349 22.48 18.47 -6.77
C ASP A 349 22.91 19.03 -5.41
N LEU A 350 24.10 18.63 -4.97
CA LEU A 350 24.68 18.98 -3.67
C LEU A 350 24.97 20.49 -3.53
N SER A 351 25.13 21.21 -4.63
CA SER A 351 25.34 22.68 -4.60
C SER A 351 24.17 23.42 -3.92
N ASN A 352 22.97 22.85 -3.96
CA ASN A 352 21.76 23.43 -3.38
C ASN A 352 21.58 23.13 -1.89
N LEU A 353 22.55 22.46 -1.22
CA LEU A 353 22.43 22.04 0.18
C LEU A 353 21.96 23.19 1.08
N LYS A 354 22.59 24.35 0.94
CA LYS A 354 22.28 25.53 1.76
C LYS A 354 20.84 25.99 1.54
N PHE A 355 20.42 26.17 0.28
CA PHE A 355 19.07 26.59 -0.06
C PHE A 355 18.02 25.62 0.51
N VAL A 356 18.20 24.31 0.29
CA VAL A 356 17.24 23.30 0.75
C VAL A 356 17.17 23.25 2.27
N LYS A 357 18.31 23.31 2.95
CA LYS A 357 18.38 23.37 4.42
C LYS A 357 17.67 24.60 4.97
N ASP A 358 17.97 25.77 4.42
CA ASP A 358 17.40 27.04 4.88
C ASP A 358 15.87 27.05 4.71
N GLU A 359 15.34 26.52 3.60
CA GLU A 359 13.89 26.36 3.38
C GLU A 359 13.25 25.38 4.38
N VAL A 360 13.88 24.23 4.64
CA VAL A 360 13.36 23.23 5.60
C VAL A 360 13.28 23.77 7.03
N LEU A 361 14.25 24.60 7.42
CA LEU A 361 14.35 25.16 8.77
C LEU A 361 13.51 26.42 8.96
N SER A 362 13.31 27.22 7.91
CA SER A 362 12.61 28.52 8.01
C SER A 362 11.09 28.43 7.84
N THR A 363 10.58 27.47 7.05
CA THR A 363 9.15 27.37 6.76
C THR A 363 8.38 26.60 7.84
N GLU A 364 7.14 27.01 8.09
CA GLU A 364 6.19 26.24 8.93
C GLU A 364 5.32 25.27 8.11
N VAL A 365 5.42 25.32 6.78
CA VAL A 365 4.59 24.52 5.87
C VAL A 365 5.05 23.06 5.87
N ALA A 366 4.28 22.19 6.53
CA ALA A 366 4.63 20.78 6.77
C ALA A 366 5.11 20.02 5.52
N ILE A 367 4.41 20.13 4.39
CA ILE A 367 4.76 19.42 3.14
C ILE A 367 6.10 19.90 2.55
N ILE A 368 6.44 21.19 2.67
CA ILE A 368 7.72 21.73 2.19
C ILE A 368 8.84 21.18 3.06
N ARG A 369 8.66 21.18 4.38
CA ARG A 369 9.64 20.61 5.34
C ARG A 369 9.86 19.12 5.08
N SER A 370 8.79 18.34 4.94
CA SER A 370 8.90 16.88 4.73
C SER A 370 9.58 16.54 3.41
N MET A 371 9.25 17.24 2.32
CA MET A 371 9.88 16.98 1.02
C MET A 371 11.31 17.52 0.94
N GLY A 372 11.62 18.62 1.62
CA GLY A 372 12.98 19.15 1.70
C GLY A 372 13.92 18.25 2.51
N ILE A 373 13.47 17.65 3.62
CA ILE A 373 14.32 16.69 4.34
C ILE A 373 14.53 15.39 3.56
N GLU A 374 13.55 14.97 2.73
CA GLU A 374 13.77 13.89 1.76
C GLU A 374 14.82 14.29 0.72
N ALA A 375 14.82 15.55 0.26
CA ALA A 375 15.81 16.08 -0.67
C ALA A 375 17.23 16.02 -0.04
N LEU A 376 17.37 16.44 1.22
CA LEU A 376 18.64 16.36 1.96
C LEU A 376 19.09 14.90 2.14
N SER A 377 18.16 13.98 2.41
CA SER A 377 18.50 12.55 2.43
C SER A 377 18.90 12.02 1.05
N ALA A 378 18.33 12.54 -0.04
CA ALA A 378 18.69 12.15 -1.41
C ALA A 378 20.09 12.68 -1.78
N MET A 379 20.43 13.91 -1.40
CA MET A 379 21.77 14.49 -1.55
C MET A 379 22.83 13.60 -0.88
N ARG A 380 22.57 13.11 0.33
CA ARG A 380 23.50 12.21 1.04
C ARG A 380 23.63 10.84 0.37
N ALA A 381 22.60 10.40 -0.36
CA ALA A 381 22.60 9.16 -1.13
C ALA A 381 23.20 9.30 -2.53
N HIS A 382 23.59 10.49 -2.94
CA HIS A 382 24.12 10.76 -4.27
C HIS A 382 25.44 9.99 -4.49
N ASN A 383 25.63 9.44 -5.70
CA ASN A 383 26.81 8.62 -6.01
C ASN A 383 28.11 9.43 -5.96
N GLU A 384 28.05 10.72 -6.30
CA GLU A 384 29.19 11.65 -6.29
C GLU A 384 29.47 12.28 -4.91
N PHE A 385 28.73 11.89 -3.86
CA PHE A 385 28.84 12.54 -2.54
C PHE A 385 30.27 12.55 -2.00
N GLU A 386 31.00 11.44 -2.12
CA GLU A 386 32.37 11.32 -1.58
C GLU A 386 33.39 12.19 -2.35
N GLU A 387 33.15 12.44 -3.64
CA GLU A 387 33.97 13.33 -4.45
C GLU A 387 33.71 14.78 -4.09
N TYR A 388 32.43 15.17 -4.08
CA TYR A 388 32.00 16.50 -3.63
C TYR A 388 32.47 16.81 -2.21
N TYR A 389 32.40 15.84 -1.28
CA TYR A 389 32.89 16.01 0.09
C TYR A 389 34.39 16.34 0.15
N LYS A 390 35.22 15.69 -0.67
CA LYS A 390 36.67 15.97 -0.69
C LYS A 390 36.96 17.39 -1.16
N GLU A 391 36.29 17.83 -2.21
CA GLU A 391 36.42 19.20 -2.72
C GLU A 391 35.93 20.22 -1.69
N TYR A 392 34.71 20.01 -1.16
CA TYR A 392 34.11 20.87 -0.14
C TYR A 392 35.01 21.01 1.10
N LYS A 393 35.63 19.91 1.56
CA LYS A 393 36.55 19.95 2.70
C LYS A 393 37.81 20.79 2.43
N LEU A 394 38.30 20.80 1.20
CA LEU A 394 39.45 21.61 0.79
C LEU A 394 39.10 23.09 0.66
N THR A 395 37.92 23.41 0.11
CA THR A 395 37.51 24.79 -0.18
C THR A 395 36.91 25.51 1.03
N GLU A 396 36.03 24.84 1.78
CA GLU A 396 35.27 25.44 2.89
C GLU A 396 35.89 25.15 4.27
N ASN A 397 36.91 24.28 4.34
CA ASN A 397 37.54 23.82 5.58
C ASN A 397 36.52 23.33 6.63
N ARG A 398 35.47 22.62 6.17
CA ARG A 398 34.37 22.08 6.98
C ARG A 398 34.14 20.60 6.68
N ASP A 399 33.70 19.84 7.68
CA ASP A 399 33.28 18.46 7.46
C ASP A 399 31.80 18.41 7.05
N LEU A 400 31.55 18.08 5.78
CA LEU A 400 30.19 17.95 5.24
C LEU A 400 29.40 16.83 5.92
N ASN A 401 30.05 15.74 6.36
CA ASN A 401 29.35 14.68 7.08
C ASN A 401 28.87 15.16 8.45
N ASP A 402 29.66 15.97 9.14
CA ASP A 402 29.24 16.64 10.37
C ASP A 402 28.07 17.59 10.10
N GLU A 403 28.08 18.33 8.99
CA GLU A 403 26.93 19.16 8.61
C GLU A 403 25.66 18.34 8.40
N PHE A 404 25.69 17.23 7.66
CA PHE A 404 24.52 16.36 7.52
C PHE A 404 24.09 15.74 8.85
N ALA A 405 25.03 15.34 9.71
CA ALA A 405 24.70 14.84 11.04
C ALA A 405 23.98 15.90 11.89
N ARG A 406 24.44 17.16 11.85
CA ARG A 406 23.77 18.29 12.51
C ARG A 406 22.39 18.56 11.93
N ILE A 407 22.24 18.57 10.61
CA ILE A 407 20.93 18.74 9.94
C ILE A 407 19.92 17.68 10.41
N PHE A 408 20.31 16.40 10.42
CA PHE A 408 19.40 15.32 10.84
C PHE A 408 19.12 15.36 12.34
N LYS A 409 20.09 15.78 13.17
CA LYS A 409 19.86 16.04 14.60
C LYS A 409 18.87 17.19 14.82
N GLU A 410 19.02 18.32 14.13
CA GLU A 410 18.09 19.45 14.18
C GLU A 410 16.69 19.06 13.71
N ALA A 411 16.59 18.29 12.63
CA ALA A 411 15.34 17.73 12.13
C ALA A 411 14.62 16.88 13.19
N ILE A 412 15.35 16.03 13.92
CA ILE A 412 14.82 15.24 15.04
C ILE A 412 14.36 16.14 16.19
N LEU A 413 15.20 17.10 16.60
CA LEU A 413 14.91 17.99 17.72
C LEU A 413 13.76 18.97 17.44
N SER A 414 13.39 19.17 16.17
CA SER A 414 12.25 20.01 15.79
C SER A 414 10.90 19.51 16.33
N GLY A 415 10.80 18.24 16.75
CA GLY A 415 9.54 17.63 17.21
C GLY A 415 8.55 17.31 16.08
N ASP A 416 8.90 17.60 14.82
CA ASP A 416 8.06 17.34 13.66
C ASP A 416 8.10 15.85 13.28
N VAL A 417 6.92 15.22 13.18
CA VAL A 417 6.80 13.77 12.94
C VAL A 417 7.44 13.32 11.63
N ALA A 418 7.33 14.11 10.56
CA ALA A 418 7.89 13.77 9.26
C ALA A 418 9.42 13.91 9.31
N LEU A 419 9.91 15.03 9.85
CA LEU A 419 11.34 15.29 9.98
C LEU A 419 12.05 14.24 10.84
N ILE A 420 11.47 13.90 12.00
CA ILE A 420 11.99 12.85 12.87
C ILE A 420 12.11 11.53 12.10
N SER A 421 11.03 11.11 11.43
CA SER A 421 10.96 9.79 10.79
C SER A 421 11.92 9.67 9.60
N ILE A 422 12.01 10.71 8.77
CA ILE A 422 12.90 10.74 7.60
C ILE A 422 14.36 10.84 8.04
N ALA A 423 14.69 11.73 8.97
CA ALA A 423 16.05 11.88 9.51
C ALA A 423 16.52 10.61 10.24
N SER A 424 15.64 9.97 11.01
CA SER A 424 15.92 8.69 11.68
C SER A 424 16.27 7.59 10.67
N THR A 425 15.55 7.54 9.55
CA THR A 425 15.85 6.60 8.46
C THR A 425 17.19 6.91 7.80
N ALA A 426 17.50 8.19 7.56
CA ALA A 426 18.77 8.62 7.00
C ALA A 426 19.96 8.26 7.91
N ILE A 427 19.88 8.49 9.22
CA ILE A 427 20.93 8.15 10.19
C ILE A 427 21.25 6.65 10.19
N ARG A 428 20.21 5.80 10.08
CA ARG A 428 20.36 4.34 10.05
C ARG A 428 20.83 3.79 8.71
N ASN A 429 20.95 4.61 7.66
CA ASN A 429 21.42 4.15 6.36
C ASN A 429 22.92 3.83 6.42
N PRO A 430 23.34 2.57 6.26
CA PRO A 430 24.75 2.19 6.39
C PRO A 430 25.66 2.89 5.38
N LYS A 431 25.13 3.25 4.19
CA LYS A 431 25.88 3.98 3.16
C LYS A 431 26.31 5.37 3.62
N PHE A 432 25.55 5.99 4.53
CA PHE A 432 25.81 7.37 4.95
C PHE A 432 26.86 7.46 6.06
N LYS A 433 27.18 6.34 6.74
CA LYS A 433 28.23 6.26 7.78
C LYS A 433 28.07 7.31 8.91
N LEU A 434 26.85 7.74 9.20
CA LEU A 434 26.58 8.82 10.15
C LEU A 434 26.65 8.38 11.62
N LYS A 435 26.68 7.07 11.91
CA LYS A 435 26.73 6.53 13.29
C LYS A 435 27.83 7.18 14.13
N ASN A 436 29.02 7.38 13.55
CA ASN A 436 30.20 7.87 14.26
C ASN A 436 30.16 9.37 14.59
N TYR A 437 29.18 10.11 14.06
CA TYR A 437 28.98 11.54 14.33
C TYR A 437 28.06 11.80 15.53
N TYR A 438 27.57 10.74 16.18
CA TYR A 438 26.74 10.83 17.38
C TYR A 438 27.46 10.16 18.55
N GLU A 439 28.04 10.96 19.44
CA GLU A 439 28.78 10.48 20.62
C GLU A 439 27.90 9.67 21.58
N ASN A 440 26.61 10.02 21.68
CA ASN A 440 25.64 9.34 22.54
C ASN A 440 24.20 9.51 22.00
N THR A 441 23.27 8.77 22.59
CA THR A 441 21.84 8.80 22.20
C THR A 441 21.01 9.81 22.98
N ALA A 442 21.59 10.65 23.86
CA ALA A 442 20.81 11.47 24.79
C ALA A 442 19.83 12.43 24.09
N PHE A 443 20.18 12.94 22.91
CA PHE A 443 19.27 13.78 22.12
C PHE A 443 18.10 12.99 21.52
N LEU A 444 18.32 11.71 21.17
CA LEU A 444 17.28 10.79 20.69
C LEU A 444 16.36 10.42 21.84
N ASP A 445 16.93 10.11 23.01
CA ASP A 445 16.17 9.80 24.23
C ASP A 445 15.27 10.99 24.62
N SER A 446 15.82 12.22 24.56
CA SER A 446 15.05 13.45 24.79
C SER A 446 13.94 13.65 23.74
N ALA A 447 14.24 13.47 22.45
CA ALA A 447 13.23 13.58 21.39
C ALA A 447 12.13 12.51 21.54
N GLN A 448 12.50 11.29 21.93
CA GLN A 448 11.58 10.18 22.12
C GLN A 448 10.68 10.41 23.33
N ALA A 449 11.23 10.88 24.46
CA ALA A 449 10.46 11.24 25.65
C ALA A 449 9.45 12.37 25.40
N ASN A 450 9.74 13.27 24.45
CA ASN A 450 8.85 14.36 24.05
C ASN A 450 7.77 13.95 23.04
N CYS A 451 7.78 12.71 22.52
CA CYS A 451 6.78 12.24 21.57
C CYS A 451 5.40 12.11 22.24
N LYS A 452 4.39 12.72 21.63
CA LYS A 452 3.00 12.64 22.11
C LYS A 452 2.34 11.38 21.59
N LEU A 453 2.33 10.31 22.39
CA LEU A 453 1.68 9.05 22.02
C LEU A 453 0.15 9.09 22.23
N PRO A 454 -0.65 8.40 21.38
CA PRO A 454 -0.24 7.65 20.19
C PRO A 454 -0.07 8.51 18.92
N LYS A 455 -0.31 9.83 19.00
CA LYS A 455 -0.29 10.76 17.86
C LYS A 455 1.02 10.72 17.04
N GLN A 456 2.14 10.51 17.72
CA GLN A 456 3.49 10.47 17.16
C GLN A 456 4.14 9.09 17.31
N ILE A 457 3.34 8.02 17.31
CA ILE A 457 3.85 6.65 17.45
C ILE A 457 4.88 6.29 16.36
N GLU A 458 4.69 6.75 15.13
CA GLU A 458 5.62 6.51 14.03
C GLU A 458 7.01 7.13 14.33
N ALA A 459 7.03 8.39 14.74
CA ALA A 459 8.27 9.07 15.13
C ALA A 459 8.93 8.40 16.34
N TYR A 460 8.15 8.01 17.36
CA TYR A 460 8.67 7.28 18.52
C TYR A 460 9.37 5.97 18.12
N LEU A 461 8.73 5.18 17.25
CA LEU A 461 9.27 3.90 16.79
C LEU A 461 10.50 4.09 15.89
N GLU A 462 10.52 5.14 15.06
CA GLU A 462 11.71 5.47 14.26
C GLU A 462 12.89 5.91 15.14
N LEU A 463 12.66 6.69 16.18
CA LEU A 463 13.69 7.06 17.17
C LEU A 463 14.22 5.82 17.90
N GLN A 464 13.34 4.91 18.33
CA GLN A 464 13.77 3.66 18.97
C GLN A 464 14.71 2.86 18.06
N LYS A 465 14.39 2.75 16.77
CA LYS A 465 15.25 2.06 15.81
C LYS A 465 16.63 2.70 15.70
N VAL A 466 16.74 4.03 15.85
CA VAL A 466 18.03 4.74 15.78
C VAL A 466 18.83 4.50 17.05
N ILE A 467 18.19 4.59 18.22
CA ILE A 467 18.80 4.28 19.52
C ILE A 467 19.35 2.85 19.50
N ASP A 468 18.53 1.89 19.09
CA ASP A 468 18.92 0.49 18.94
C ASP A 468 20.10 0.32 17.98
N PHE A 469 20.10 1.02 16.84
CA PHE A 469 21.17 0.97 15.84
C PHE A 469 22.51 1.54 16.36
N ILE A 470 22.47 2.66 17.09
CA ILE A 470 23.68 3.27 17.66
C ILE A 470 24.23 2.40 18.80
N ASN A 471 23.36 1.94 19.70
CA ASN A 471 23.72 1.13 20.87
C ASN A 471 23.95 -0.35 20.55
N GLU A 472 23.69 -0.80 19.31
CA GLU A 472 23.78 -2.20 18.89
C GLU A 472 22.89 -3.15 19.70
N THR A 473 21.69 -2.66 20.03
CA THR A 473 20.66 -3.40 20.78
C THR A 473 19.45 -3.69 19.89
N LYS A 474 18.48 -4.46 20.41
CA LYS A 474 17.20 -4.71 19.74
C LYS A 474 16.08 -4.59 20.76
N THR A 475 15.21 -3.61 20.59
CA THR A 475 14.04 -3.39 21.42
C THR A 475 12.80 -3.90 20.68
N ALA A 476 12.14 -4.91 21.24
CA ALA A 476 10.96 -5.53 20.63
C ALA A 476 9.62 -5.00 21.20
N GLN A 477 9.64 -4.29 22.32
CA GLN A 477 8.43 -3.90 23.02
C GLN A 477 7.81 -2.65 22.38
N MET A 478 6.55 -2.76 21.98
CA MET A 478 5.74 -1.61 21.58
C MET A 478 5.42 -0.76 22.81
N PRO A 479 5.45 0.57 22.71
CA PRO A 479 5.04 1.41 23.83
C PRO A 479 3.56 1.18 24.13
N GLU A 480 3.21 1.18 25.41
CA GLU A 480 1.81 1.11 25.82
C GLU A 480 1.13 2.46 25.54
N PHE A 481 -0.05 2.39 24.91
CA PHE A 481 -0.91 3.56 24.72
C PHE A 481 -2.37 3.12 24.73
N ASN A 482 -3.24 4.04 25.14
CA ASN A 482 -4.65 3.77 25.28
C ASN A 482 -5.33 3.67 23.91
N TYR A 483 -6.16 2.63 23.77
CA TYR A 483 -7.09 2.52 22.66
C TYR A 483 -8.37 3.27 23.00
N LYS A 484 -9.04 3.80 21.98
CA LYS A 484 -10.31 4.50 22.16
C LYS A 484 -11.39 3.52 22.65
N GLU A 485 -12.07 3.85 23.74
CA GLU A 485 -13.18 3.03 24.24
C GLU A 485 -14.37 3.01 23.26
N LEU A 486 -15.11 1.89 23.25
CA LEU A 486 -16.34 1.75 22.47
C LEU A 486 -17.49 2.48 23.15
N ASN A 487 -18.13 3.41 22.44
CA ASN A 487 -19.32 4.10 22.94
C ASN A 487 -20.59 3.47 22.37
N TRP A 488 -21.11 2.45 23.05
CA TRP A 488 -22.33 1.76 22.60
C TRP A 488 -23.54 2.68 22.52
N SER A 489 -23.66 3.67 23.42
CA SER A 489 -24.77 4.63 23.39
C SER A 489 -24.84 5.46 22.10
N GLN A 490 -23.71 5.60 21.41
CA GLN A 490 -23.62 6.22 20.08
C GLN A 490 -23.71 5.19 18.97
N ILE A 491 -22.99 4.06 19.08
CA ILE A 491 -22.96 3.02 18.05
C ILE A 491 -24.37 2.53 17.71
N VAL A 492 -25.21 2.24 18.71
CA VAL A 492 -26.58 1.73 18.48
C VAL A 492 -27.49 2.70 17.73
N LYS A 493 -27.13 3.99 17.65
CA LYS A 493 -27.90 5.02 16.94
C LYS A 493 -27.53 5.14 15.47
N ILE A 494 -26.44 4.51 15.03
CA ILE A 494 -25.98 4.55 13.65
C ILE A 494 -26.84 3.58 12.80
N LYS A 495 -27.38 4.02 11.67
CA LYS A 495 -28.15 3.15 10.78
C LYS A 495 -27.25 2.08 10.16
N ALA A 496 -27.76 0.86 9.95
CA ALA A 496 -26.96 -0.23 9.37
C ALA A 496 -26.42 0.11 7.97
N ASP A 497 -27.16 0.92 7.20
CA ASP A 497 -26.83 1.38 5.85
C ASP A 497 -26.33 2.84 5.81
N GLN A 498 -25.73 3.32 6.90
CA GLN A 498 -25.26 4.70 7.02
C GLN A 498 -24.41 5.12 5.83
N LYS A 499 -24.72 6.28 5.26
CA LYS A 499 -23.97 6.90 4.16
C LYS A 499 -23.42 8.25 4.57
N ILE A 500 -22.32 8.65 3.93
CA ILE A 500 -21.75 9.99 4.01
C ILE A 500 -21.54 10.55 2.61
N GLU A 501 -21.62 11.86 2.46
CA GLU A 501 -21.26 12.56 1.23
C GLU A 501 -19.86 13.16 1.37
N VAL A 502 -19.04 12.98 0.34
CA VAL A 502 -17.75 13.66 0.19
C VAL A 502 -17.92 14.76 -0.85
N ILE A 503 -17.64 15.99 -0.44
CA ILE A 503 -17.68 17.17 -1.32
C ILE A 503 -16.24 17.51 -1.72
N SER A 504 -15.97 17.55 -3.03
CA SER A 504 -14.62 17.85 -3.53
C SER A 504 -14.66 18.77 -4.74
N SER A 505 -13.54 19.45 -5.03
CA SER A 505 -13.38 20.30 -6.22
C SER A 505 -13.38 19.53 -7.54
N LYS A 506 -13.31 18.19 -7.49
CA LYS A 506 -13.34 17.30 -8.67
C LYS A 506 -14.63 16.49 -8.78
N GLY A 507 -15.61 16.76 -7.93
CA GLY A 507 -16.92 16.10 -7.92
C GLY A 507 -17.26 15.50 -6.57
N ASN A 508 -18.56 15.36 -6.32
CA ASN A 508 -19.08 14.77 -5.10
C ASN A 508 -19.33 13.27 -5.30
N PHE A 509 -19.20 12.50 -4.23
CA PHE A 509 -19.56 11.09 -4.22
C PHE A 509 -20.03 10.65 -2.84
N THR A 510 -20.68 9.49 -2.78
CA THR A 510 -21.24 8.94 -1.54
C THR A 510 -20.50 7.68 -1.13
N ILE A 511 -20.17 7.56 0.15
CA ILE A 511 -19.59 6.35 0.75
C ILE A 511 -20.65 5.71 1.65
N GLN A 512 -20.90 4.42 1.46
CA GLN A 512 -21.69 3.61 2.40
C GLN A 512 -20.75 2.96 3.42
N LEU A 513 -21.09 3.11 4.71
CA LEU A 513 -20.29 2.64 5.83
C LEU A 513 -20.70 1.22 6.22
N ASN A 514 -19.72 0.35 6.49
CA ASN A 514 -19.94 -1.05 6.89
C ASN A 514 -20.17 -1.19 8.40
N VAL A 515 -21.28 -0.63 8.90
CA VAL A 515 -21.60 -0.52 10.34
C VAL A 515 -21.67 -1.88 11.04
N GLU A 516 -22.24 -2.88 10.37
CA GLU A 516 -22.47 -4.21 10.94
C GLU A 516 -21.21 -5.05 11.18
N ASP A 517 -20.17 -4.80 10.38
CA ASP A 517 -18.91 -5.52 10.42
C ASP A 517 -17.78 -4.70 11.07
N ASN A 518 -17.86 -3.36 11.03
CA ASN A 518 -16.81 -2.45 11.53
C ASN A 518 -17.36 -1.29 12.40
N PRO A 519 -18.14 -1.58 13.46
CA PRO A 519 -18.80 -0.55 14.27
C PRO A 519 -17.81 0.41 14.95
N ALA A 520 -16.66 -0.06 15.41
CA ALA A 520 -15.69 0.80 16.11
C ALA A 520 -15.06 1.83 15.16
N THR A 521 -14.69 1.36 13.97
CA THR A 521 -14.13 2.19 12.90
C THR A 521 -15.15 3.21 12.41
N VAL A 522 -16.39 2.77 12.15
CA VAL A 522 -17.45 3.66 11.65
C VAL A 522 -17.83 4.72 12.68
N ALA A 523 -18.00 4.35 13.95
CA ALA A 523 -18.32 5.33 15.00
C ALA A 523 -17.23 6.39 15.15
N THR A 524 -15.97 5.96 15.13
CA THR A 524 -14.80 6.86 15.17
C THR A 524 -14.76 7.79 13.95
N PHE A 525 -15.04 7.25 12.76
CA PHE A 525 -15.08 8.02 11.53
C PHE A 525 -16.18 9.09 11.55
N ILE A 526 -17.39 8.73 11.97
CA ILE A 526 -18.52 9.67 12.13
C ILE A 526 -18.19 10.76 13.17
N GLU A 527 -17.56 10.41 14.29
CA GLU A 527 -17.11 11.38 15.29
C GLU A 527 -16.12 12.40 14.69
N LEU A 528 -15.15 11.94 13.89
CA LEU A 528 -14.18 12.82 13.22
C LEU A 528 -14.87 13.74 12.19
N ILE A 529 -15.85 13.22 11.44
CA ILE A 529 -16.66 14.02 10.51
C ILE A 529 -17.42 15.12 11.27
N ASN A 530 -18.10 14.77 12.37
CA ASN A 530 -18.86 15.71 13.18
C ASN A 530 -17.98 16.80 13.82
N ARG A 531 -16.72 16.49 14.10
CA ARG A 531 -15.70 17.47 14.56
C ARG A 531 -15.11 18.32 13.43
N GLY A 532 -15.53 18.10 12.18
CA GLY A 532 -15.01 18.81 11.01
C GLY A 532 -13.59 18.42 10.62
N PHE A 533 -13.08 17.24 11.04
CA PHE A 533 -11.70 16.83 10.83
C PHE A 533 -11.28 16.80 9.34
N TYR A 534 -12.21 16.42 8.46
CA TYR A 534 -11.99 16.28 7.01
C TYR A 534 -12.31 17.55 6.20
N LYS A 535 -12.70 18.66 6.85
CA LYS A 535 -12.99 19.92 6.15
C LYS A 535 -11.72 20.55 5.59
N ASN A 536 -11.80 21.07 4.36
CA ASN A 536 -10.73 21.79 3.67
C ASN A 536 -9.39 21.01 3.63
N LYS A 537 -9.47 19.70 3.36
CA LYS A 537 -8.31 18.83 3.20
C LYS A 537 -7.94 18.64 1.73
N TYR A 538 -6.65 18.42 1.50
CA TYR A 538 -6.11 18.07 0.20
C TYR A 538 -5.94 16.56 0.10
N ILE A 539 -6.27 16.01 -1.08
CA ILE A 539 -5.83 14.67 -1.48
C ILE A 539 -4.31 14.75 -1.69
N HIS A 540 -3.57 14.40 -0.65
CA HIS A 540 -2.12 14.57 -0.58
C HIS A 540 -1.37 13.52 -1.41
N ARG A 541 -2.02 12.41 -1.78
CA ARG A 541 -1.41 11.38 -2.62
C ARG A 541 -2.40 10.76 -3.59
N VAL A 542 -1.98 10.68 -4.86
CA VAL A 542 -2.66 9.94 -5.92
C VAL A 542 -1.65 8.99 -6.55
N VAL A 543 -1.93 7.69 -6.48
CA VAL A 543 -1.15 6.65 -7.15
C VAL A 543 -1.95 6.15 -8.35
N PRO A 544 -1.48 6.40 -9.59
CA PRO A 544 -2.14 5.95 -10.81
C PRO A 544 -2.51 4.46 -10.78
N ASN A 545 -3.79 4.15 -11.07
CA ASN A 545 -4.34 2.79 -11.11
C ASN A 545 -4.19 2.01 -9.79
N PHE A 546 -4.22 2.68 -8.63
CA PHE A 546 -4.17 2.01 -7.34
C PHE A 546 -5.04 2.67 -6.26
N VAL A 547 -4.68 3.86 -5.78
CA VAL A 547 -5.33 4.46 -4.61
C VAL A 547 -5.19 5.99 -4.61
N ILE A 548 -6.21 6.66 -4.08
CA ILE A 548 -6.13 8.05 -3.60
C ILE A 548 -6.08 8.04 -2.07
N GLN A 549 -5.27 8.89 -1.47
CA GLN A 549 -5.17 8.98 -0.01
C GLN A 549 -5.48 10.40 0.45
N ASP A 550 -6.31 10.50 1.48
CA ASP A 550 -6.78 11.73 2.10
C ASP A 550 -6.95 11.52 3.62
N GLY A 551 -7.39 12.54 4.36
CA GLY A 551 -7.57 12.50 5.81
C GLY A 551 -6.31 12.82 6.60
N CYS A 552 -5.21 13.17 5.94
CA CYS A 552 -4.00 13.63 6.64
C CYS A 552 -4.23 15.04 7.21
N ARG A 553 -4.12 15.18 8.53
CA ARG A 553 -4.28 16.49 9.21
C ARG A 553 -3.29 17.52 8.67
N ARG A 554 -2.06 17.09 8.41
CA ARG A 554 -0.91 17.90 7.98
C ARG A 554 -0.83 18.11 6.46
N GLY A 555 -1.51 17.28 5.68
CA GLY A 555 -1.47 17.31 4.22
C GLY A 555 -0.21 16.73 3.60
N ASP A 556 0.71 16.17 4.39
CA ASP A 556 1.99 15.60 3.94
C ASP A 556 2.05 14.06 4.05
N GLY A 557 0.95 13.44 4.47
CA GLY A 557 0.87 11.99 4.69
C GLY A 557 1.40 11.52 6.04
N TRP A 558 1.84 12.43 6.92
CA TRP A 558 2.40 12.08 8.22
C TRP A 558 1.45 12.40 9.39
N GLY A 559 1.66 11.67 10.49
CA GLY A 559 1.03 11.93 11.78
C GLY A 559 -0.36 11.34 11.93
N SER A 560 -0.69 11.00 13.18
CA SER A 560 -1.95 10.33 13.54
C SER A 560 -2.88 11.23 14.37
N PRO A 561 -4.15 10.82 14.58
CA PRO A 561 -5.00 11.36 15.66
C PRO A 561 -4.40 11.11 17.05
N GLY A 562 -4.93 11.78 18.08
CA GLY A 562 -4.50 11.60 19.47
C GLY A 562 -4.98 10.31 20.15
N PHE A 563 -5.41 9.31 19.37
CA PHE A 563 -5.92 8.03 19.84
C PHE A 563 -5.65 6.96 18.78
N SER A 564 -5.66 5.70 19.21
CA SER A 564 -5.59 4.53 18.33
C SER A 564 -6.89 3.73 18.38
N ILE A 565 -7.21 3.05 17.29
CA ILE A 565 -8.29 2.06 17.25
C ILE A 565 -7.74 0.71 16.82
N ARG A 566 -8.36 -0.38 17.25
CA ARG A 566 -7.99 -1.72 16.80
C ARG A 566 -8.63 -2.05 15.45
N SER A 567 -7.88 -2.74 14.60
CA SER A 567 -8.39 -3.21 13.31
C SER A 567 -9.49 -4.25 13.46
N GLU A 568 -10.57 -4.02 12.71
CA GLU A 568 -11.70 -4.93 12.52
C GLU A 568 -11.53 -5.65 11.17
N CYS A 569 -11.47 -6.97 11.21
CA CYS A 569 -11.28 -7.81 10.02
C CYS A 569 -12.57 -8.53 9.67
N TYR A 570 -13.04 -8.36 8.44
CA TYR A 570 -14.27 -8.97 7.94
C TYR A 570 -14.08 -9.55 6.55
N ASN A 571 -14.95 -10.48 6.18
CA ASN A 571 -14.83 -11.24 4.93
C ASN A 571 -15.35 -10.44 3.73
N SER A 572 -14.50 -9.55 3.21
CA SER A 572 -14.77 -8.77 2.01
C SER A 572 -13.53 -8.62 1.14
N TYR A 573 -13.73 -8.25 -0.12
CA TYR A 573 -12.68 -7.93 -1.07
C TYR A 573 -12.67 -6.44 -1.33
N TYR A 574 -11.48 -5.84 -1.42
CA TYR A 574 -11.33 -4.51 -1.97
C TYR A 574 -11.65 -4.56 -3.47
N GLN A 575 -12.63 -3.76 -3.88
CA GLN A 575 -13.03 -3.55 -5.27
C GLN A 575 -12.84 -2.08 -5.62
N GLU A 576 -12.94 -1.74 -6.91
CA GLU A 576 -13.01 -0.33 -7.33
C GLU A 576 -14.13 0.39 -6.57
N GLY A 577 -13.81 1.54 -5.97
CA GLY A 577 -14.74 2.29 -5.10
C GLY A 577 -14.78 1.84 -3.64
N SER A 578 -14.00 0.84 -3.23
CA SER A 578 -13.80 0.52 -1.80
C SER A 578 -12.94 1.59 -1.13
N VAL A 579 -13.27 1.91 0.13
CA VAL A 579 -12.61 2.93 0.97
C VAL A 579 -12.01 2.29 2.21
#